data_AF-A0A951P2U0-F1
#
_entry.id   AF-A0A951P2U0-F1
#
_cell.length_a   1.000
_cell.length_b   1.000
_cell.length_c   1.000
_cell.angle_alpha   90.00
_cell.angle_beta   90.00
_cell.angle_gamma   90.00
#
_symmetry.space_group_name_H-M   'P 1'
#
loop_
_entity.id
_entity.type
_entity.pdbx_description
1 polymer ?
#
loop_
_entity_poly.entity_id
_entity_poly.type
_entity_poly.pdbx_seq_one_letter_code
_entity_poly.pdbx_strand_id
1 'polypeptide(L)'
;MFGIRAISLVSLGVLGVVALPVRAEQVTKTAQQGTVKAELSYEKVATDGIPQTRNVWLKIQRAGQSAFDQAPTVNEFDHPMVEFLGDDKNDRGFLVRDLNGDQDPEVIADMFTGGAHCCRYSLIYQYDRDQKQYVESRANWGNLGYQLRDLDRDGKTEFYSADDRFAYAFTSYAASAFPIQVLRFEDGKMVDVTRQYPKEVYSDAYQLWRFYQRLKAGDGEAKGALAAYLADKYLLGQQEDGWNQLRKVYQESDREEFFGSLRKFLKETGYVK
;
A
#
# COMPACT_ATOMS: atom_id res chain seq x y z
N MET A 1 14.38 -86.67 31.18
CA MET A 1 15.35 -85.55 31.33
C MET A 1 15.35 -84.78 30.03
N PHE A 2 15.03 -83.47 30.08
CA PHE A 2 15.42 -82.36 29.20
C PHE A 2 14.32 -81.29 29.30
N GLY A 3 14.52 -80.35 30.24
CA GLY A 3 13.65 -79.20 30.45
C GLY A 3 13.98 -78.08 29.45
N ILE A 4 12.95 -77.52 28.84
CA ILE A 4 13.03 -76.41 27.88
C ILE A 4 12.89 -75.09 28.67
N ARG A 5 13.87 -74.19 28.48
CA ARG A 5 13.93 -72.85 29.08
C ARG A 5 12.92 -71.91 28.41
N ALA A 6 12.19 -71.14 29.22
CA ALA A 6 11.30 -70.08 28.78
C ALA A 6 12.09 -68.82 28.36
N ILE A 7 11.78 -68.28 27.18
CA ILE A 7 12.28 -66.97 26.71
C ILE A 7 11.15 -65.96 26.93
N SER A 8 11.41 -64.96 27.76
CA SER A 8 10.51 -63.82 27.97
C SER A 8 10.75 -62.77 26.87
N LEU A 9 9.72 -62.47 26.09
CA LEU A 9 9.70 -61.38 25.11
C LEU A 9 9.23 -60.10 25.80
N VAL A 10 10.14 -59.15 25.97
CA VAL A 10 9.82 -57.78 26.38
C VAL A 10 9.35 -57.02 25.14
N SER A 11 8.09 -56.58 25.16
CA SER A 11 7.49 -55.74 24.11
C SER A 11 7.89 -54.28 24.33
N LEU A 12 8.66 -53.71 23.41
CA LEU A 12 8.89 -52.26 23.33
C LEU A 12 7.60 -51.59 22.81
N GLY A 13 6.93 -50.82 23.66
CA GLY A 13 5.82 -49.95 23.26
C GLY A 13 6.35 -48.72 22.52
N VAL A 14 5.97 -48.56 21.26
CA VAL A 14 6.22 -47.33 20.50
C VAL A 14 5.19 -46.28 20.92
N LEU A 15 5.64 -45.26 21.66
CA LEU A 15 4.86 -44.04 21.91
C LEU A 15 4.82 -43.21 20.63
N GLY A 16 3.73 -43.32 19.88
CA GLY A 16 3.45 -42.42 18.76
C GLY A 16 3.07 -41.04 19.28
N VAL A 17 3.89 -40.03 18.97
CA VAL A 17 3.50 -38.62 19.15
C VAL A 17 2.47 -38.30 18.08
N VAL A 18 1.20 -38.19 18.46
CA VAL A 18 0.15 -37.68 17.57
C VAL A 18 0.35 -36.16 17.48
N ALA A 19 0.92 -35.69 16.37
CA ALA A 19 0.90 -34.27 16.04
C ALA A 19 -0.55 -33.86 15.79
N LEU A 20 -1.13 -33.06 16.68
CA LEU A 20 -2.43 -32.46 16.43
C LEU A 20 -2.32 -31.52 15.23
N PRO A 21 -3.26 -31.56 14.27
CA PRO A 21 -3.22 -30.63 13.14
C PRO A 21 -3.31 -29.19 13.67
N VAL A 22 -2.42 -28.32 13.18
CA VAL A 22 -2.50 -26.88 13.44
C VAL A 22 -3.85 -26.40 12.90
N ARG A 23 -4.76 -26.01 13.81
CA ARG A 23 -6.09 -25.53 13.43
C ARG A 23 -5.97 -24.10 12.93
N ALA A 24 -6.34 -23.86 11.68
CA ALA A 24 -6.44 -22.51 11.13
C ALA A 24 -7.49 -21.69 11.90
N GLU A 25 -7.15 -20.47 12.29
CA GLU A 25 -8.10 -19.53 12.88
C GLU A 25 -8.85 -18.83 11.75
N GLN A 26 -10.18 -18.94 11.73
CA GLN A 26 -11.01 -18.20 10.78
C GLN A 26 -11.30 -16.81 11.30
N VAL A 27 -11.05 -15.82 10.46
CA VAL A 27 -11.29 -14.41 10.76
C VAL A 27 -12.23 -13.84 9.71
N THR A 28 -13.11 -12.95 10.14
CA THR A 28 -13.95 -12.16 9.25
C THR A 28 -13.96 -10.72 9.71
N LYS A 29 -13.70 -9.81 8.78
CA LYS A 29 -13.77 -8.36 8.97
C LYS A 29 -14.95 -7.85 8.19
N THR A 30 -15.71 -6.94 8.79
CA THR A 30 -16.89 -6.34 8.18
C THR A 30 -16.72 -4.84 8.08
N ALA A 31 -17.10 -4.27 6.94
CA ALA A 31 -17.18 -2.84 6.73
C ALA A 31 -18.52 -2.49 6.06
N GLN A 32 -19.02 -1.28 6.31
CA GLN A 32 -20.32 -0.85 5.80
C GLN A 32 -20.42 0.67 5.68
N GLN A 33 -21.06 1.13 4.62
CA GLN A 33 -21.57 2.49 4.50
C GLN A 33 -22.89 2.45 3.72
N GLY A 34 -23.92 3.12 4.25
CA GLY A 34 -25.24 3.11 3.64
C GLY A 34 -25.76 1.68 3.43
N THR A 35 -26.16 1.38 2.18
CA THR A 35 -26.70 0.07 1.78
C THR A 35 -25.63 -0.95 1.39
N VAL A 36 -24.36 -0.56 1.32
CA VAL A 36 -23.26 -1.44 0.92
C VAL A 36 -22.57 -1.97 2.18
N LYS A 37 -22.60 -3.29 2.35
CA LYS A 37 -21.90 -4.01 3.42
C LYS A 37 -20.95 -5.02 2.79
N ALA A 38 -19.71 -5.06 3.24
CA ALA A 38 -18.71 -6.00 2.77
C ALA A 38 -18.13 -6.82 3.92
N GLU A 39 -17.82 -8.08 3.64
CA GLU A 39 -17.20 -9.04 4.56
C GLU A 39 -15.96 -9.63 3.88
N LEU A 40 -14.79 -9.44 4.50
CA LEU A 40 -13.52 -10.03 4.11
C LEU A 40 -13.18 -11.15 5.09
N SER A 41 -13.16 -12.38 4.60
CA SER A 41 -12.88 -13.58 5.40
C SER A 41 -11.58 -14.23 4.96
N TYR A 42 -10.85 -14.81 5.90
CA TYR A 42 -9.59 -15.53 5.63
C TYR A 42 -9.22 -16.43 6.81
N GLU A 43 -8.29 -17.34 6.56
CA GLU A 43 -7.71 -18.25 7.55
C GLU A 43 -6.30 -17.79 7.95
N LYS A 44 -6.05 -17.65 9.25
CA LYS A 44 -4.70 -17.49 9.80
C LYS A 44 -4.06 -18.83 10.04
N VAL A 45 -2.86 -19.01 9.50
CA VAL A 45 -2.04 -20.21 9.69
C VAL A 45 -0.61 -19.79 9.98
N ALA A 46 0.03 -20.37 10.99
CA ALA A 46 1.47 -20.21 11.17
C ALA A 46 2.22 -21.27 10.34
N THR A 47 3.05 -20.83 9.40
CA THR A 47 3.96 -21.72 8.63
C THR A 47 5.39 -21.39 9.06
N ASP A 48 6.10 -22.36 9.64
CA ASP A 48 7.45 -22.18 10.19
C ASP A 48 7.58 -20.99 11.18
N GLY A 49 6.51 -20.73 11.94
CA GLY A 49 6.44 -19.62 12.90
C GLY A 49 6.14 -18.25 12.28
N ILE A 50 5.97 -18.17 10.96
CA ILE A 50 5.57 -16.95 10.25
C ILE A 50 4.04 -16.97 10.06
N PRO A 51 3.31 -15.94 10.52
CA PRO A 51 1.89 -15.80 10.24
C PRO A 51 1.63 -15.69 8.74
N GLN A 52 0.71 -16.49 8.23
CA GLN A 52 0.25 -16.51 6.85
C GLN A 52 -1.27 -16.42 6.82
N THR A 53 -1.81 -15.87 5.75
CA THR A 53 -3.26 -15.81 5.48
C THR A 53 -3.59 -16.66 4.26
N ARG A 54 -4.64 -17.46 4.34
CA ARG A 54 -5.11 -18.30 3.23
C ARG A 54 -6.61 -18.15 3.05
N ASN A 55 -7.13 -18.66 1.93
CA ASN A 55 -8.57 -18.72 1.64
C ASN A 55 -9.25 -17.35 1.79
N VAL A 56 -8.60 -16.30 1.26
CA VAL A 56 -9.15 -14.93 1.27
C VAL A 56 -10.41 -14.90 0.42
N TRP A 57 -11.50 -14.43 1.00
CA TRP A 57 -12.82 -14.40 0.38
C TRP A 57 -13.49 -13.06 0.64
N LEU A 58 -14.07 -12.47 -0.40
CA LEU A 58 -14.79 -11.21 -0.28
C LEU A 58 -16.26 -11.41 -0.65
N LYS A 59 -17.13 -10.95 0.24
CA LYS A 59 -18.55 -10.86 0.00
C LYS A 59 -18.99 -9.41 0.09
N ILE A 60 -19.77 -8.96 -0.89
CA ILE A 60 -20.37 -7.63 -0.89
C ILE A 60 -21.88 -7.77 -1.03
N GLN A 61 -22.60 -7.17 -0.10
CA GLN A 61 -24.05 -7.08 -0.06
C GLN A 61 -24.49 -5.67 -0.37
N ARG A 62 -25.50 -5.54 -1.24
CA ARG A 62 -26.17 -4.27 -1.56
C ARG A 62 -27.63 -4.38 -1.16
N ALA A 63 -28.09 -3.49 -0.28
CA ALA A 63 -29.44 -3.50 0.28
C ALA A 63 -29.85 -4.89 0.83
N GLY A 64 -28.91 -5.59 1.47
CA GLY A 64 -29.10 -6.92 2.06
C GLY A 64 -29.03 -8.09 1.06
N GLN A 65 -28.90 -7.85 -0.24
CA GLN A 65 -28.74 -8.90 -1.26
C GLN A 65 -27.27 -9.10 -1.60
N SER A 66 -26.84 -10.35 -1.79
CA SER A 66 -25.47 -10.64 -2.25
C SER A 66 -25.29 -10.14 -3.67
N ALA A 67 -24.28 -9.30 -3.90
CA ALA A 67 -23.95 -8.72 -5.20
C ALA A 67 -22.52 -9.07 -5.66
N PHE A 68 -21.69 -9.57 -4.76
CA PHE A 68 -20.37 -10.15 -5.03
C PHE A 68 -20.09 -11.20 -3.95
N ASP A 69 -19.59 -12.37 -4.32
CA ASP A 69 -19.31 -13.47 -3.39
C ASP A 69 -18.25 -14.39 -4.03
N GLN A 70 -17.00 -13.94 -4.02
CA GLN A 70 -15.87 -14.64 -4.65
C GLN A 70 -14.53 -14.26 -4.02
N ALA A 71 -13.49 -15.06 -4.30
CA ALA A 71 -12.12 -14.73 -3.93
C ALA A 71 -11.64 -13.48 -4.69
N PRO A 72 -10.95 -12.53 -4.01
CA PRO A 72 -10.23 -11.44 -4.67
C PRO A 72 -9.12 -11.92 -5.60
N THR A 73 -8.71 -11.10 -6.58
CA THR A 73 -7.55 -11.42 -7.43
C THR A 73 -6.23 -11.14 -6.70
N VAL A 74 -5.80 -12.11 -5.91
CA VAL A 74 -4.58 -12.05 -5.07
C VAL A 74 -3.65 -13.24 -5.33
N ASN A 75 -2.35 -13.07 -5.08
CA ASN A 75 -1.40 -14.18 -5.07
C ASN A 75 -1.45 -14.95 -3.73
N GLU A 76 -0.93 -16.17 -3.71
CA GLU A 76 -0.94 -17.03 -2.51
C GLU A 76 -0.14 -16.45 -1.32
N PHE A 77 0.77 -15.50 -1.59
CA PHE A 77 1.59 -14.80 -0.59
C PHE A 77 1.02 -13.43 -0.21
N ASP A 78 -0.10 -13.03 -0.79
CA ASP A 78 -0.70 -11.75 -0.49
C ASP A 78 -1.53 -11.83 0.79
N HIS A 79 -1.38 -10.82 1.63
CA HIS A 79 -1.98 -10.75 2.95
C HIS A 79 -2.90 -9.53 3.06
N PRO A 80 -4.14 -9.70 3.56
CA PRO A 80 -4.98 -8.57 3.95
C PRO A 80 -4.29 -7.68 4.98
N MET A 81 -4.10 -6.40 4.66
CA MET A 81 -3.41 -5.46 5.55
C MET A 81 -4.16 -5.18 6.86
N VAL A 82 -5.48 -5.39 6.87
CA VAL A 82 -6.34 -5.27 8.06
C VAL A 82 -5.86 -6.12 9.25
N GLU A 83 -5.01 -7.11 9.00
CA GLU A 83 -4.42 -7.98 10.02
C GLU A 83 -3.27 -7.34 10.78
N PHE A 84 -2.54 -6.44 10.13
CA PHE A 84 -1.33 -5.82 10.67
C PHE A 84 -1.61 -4.43 11.26
N LEU A 85 -2.74 -3.81 10.93
CA LEU A 85 -3.04 -2.41 11.25
C LEU A 85 -3.79 -2.18 12.57
N GLY A 86 -4.04 -3.23 13.37
CA GLY A 86 -4.72 -3.10 14.67
C GLY A 86 -6.15 -2.56 14.59
N ASP A 87 -6.78 -2.33 15.74
CA ASP A 87 -8.20 -1.90 15.82
C ASP A 87 -8.40 -0.37 15.76
N ASP A 88 -7.37 0.42 15.43
CA ASP A 88 -7.52 1.87 15.35
C ASP A 88 -8.51 2.29 14.25
N LYS A 89 -9.19 3.41 14.45
CA LYS A 89 -10.49 3.73 13.82
C LYS A 89 -10.38 4.44 12.47
N ASN A 90 -9.19 4.82 12.02
CA ASN A 90 -9.04 5.81 10.95
C ASN A 90 -8.52 5.30 9.60
N ASP A 91 -7.99 4.07 9.50
CA ASP A 91 -7.75 3.42 8.20
C ASP A 91 -7.45 1.94 8.46
N ARG A 92 -8.50 1.13 8.45
CA ARG A 92 -8.38 -0.32 8.49
C ARG A 92 -8.24 -0.73 7.04
N GLY A 93 -7.23 -1.54 6.71
CA GLY A 93 -6.99 -2.07 5.36
C GLY A 93 -8.14 -2.90 4.75
N PHE A 94 -9.36 -2.71 5.22
CA PHE A 94 -10.62 -3.09 4.63
C PHE A 94 -11.72 -2.07 5.04
N LEU A 95 -12.31 -1.36 4.07
CA LEU A 95 -13.31 -0.31 4.31
C LEU A 95 -14.37 -0.25 3.20
N VAL A 96 -15.50 0.41 3.51
CA VAL A 96 -16.55 0.76 2.54
C VAL A 96 -16.74 2.26 2.58
N ARG A 97 -16.57 2.93 1.43
CA ARG A 97 -16.55 4.39 1.31
C ARG A 97 -16.99 4.83 -0.08
N ASP A 98 -17.86 5.83 -0.13
CA ASP A 98 -18.14 6.64 -1.31
C ASP A 98 -16.92 7.52 -1.63
N LEU A 99 -16.18 7.13 -2.67
CA LEU A 99 -14.92 7.77 -3.06
C LEU A 99 -15.14 8.94 -4.02
N ASN A 100 -16.15 8.86 -4.87
CA ASN A 100 -16.39 9.79 -5.98
C ASN A 100 -17.56 10.77 -5.72
N GLY A 101 -18.28 10.61 -4.60
CA GLY A 101 -19.38 11.46 -4.16
C GLY A 101 -20.74 11.13 -4.82
N ASP A 102 -20.90 9.95 -5.41
CA ASP A 102 -22.11 9.56 -6.15
C ASP A 102 -23.18 8.86 -5.27
N GLN A 103 -22.94 8.80 -3.96
CA GLN A 103 -23.77 8.10 -2.97
C GLN A 103 -23.80 6.57 -3.14
N ASP A 104 -22.83 6.00 -3.85
CA ASP A 104 -22.68 4.59 -4.12
C ASP A 104 -21.31 4.07 -3.63
N PRO A 105 -21.21 3.68 -2.35
CA PRO A 105 -19.91 3.36 -1.74
C PRO A 105 -19.15 2.23 -2.44
N GLU A 106 -17.87 2.47 -2.73
CA GLU A 106 -16.90 1.45 -3.09
C GLU A 106 -16.45 0.63 -1.88
N VAL A 107 -15.95 -0.57 -2.15
CA VAL A 107 -15.25 -1.41 -1.16
C VAL A 107 -13.77 -1.38 -1.44
N ILE A 108 -12.94 -1.10 -0.44
CA ILE A 108 -11.49 -1.18 -0.55
C ILE A 108 -10.98 -2.30 0.35
N ALA A 109 -10.12 -3.15 -0.20
CA ALA A 109 -9.36 -4.14 0.54
C ALA A 109 -7.87 -3.94 0.24
N ASP A 110 -7.13 -3.49 1.25
CA ASP A 110 -5.69 -3.29 1.16
C ASP A 110 -4.97 -4.61 1.40
N MET A 111 -3.96 -4.83 0.57
CA MET A 111 -3.19 -6.05 0.49
C MET A 111 -1.70 -5.74 0.56
N PHE A 112 -0.96 -6.73 1.03
CA PHE A 112 0.47 -6.66 1.20
C PHE A 112 1.12 -7.98 0.79
N THR A 113 2.12 -7.92 -0.07
CA THR A 113 2.77 -9.11 -0.64
C THR A 113 3.74 -9.83 0.31
N GLY A 114 3.90 -9.38 1.57
CA GLY A 114 4.72 -10.07 2.59
C GLY A 114 6.21 -9.71 2.65
N GLY A 115 6.71 -8.75 1.87
CA GLY A 115 8.14 -8.39 1.79
C GLY A 115 8.62 -7.30 2.78
N ALA A 116 9.92 -7.24 3.10
CA ALA A 116 10.46 -6.25 4.04
C ALA A 116 10.39 -4.78 3.54
N HIS A 117 10.41 -4.60 2.23
CA HIS A 117 10.18 -3.36 1.49
C HIS A 117 9.22 -3.71 0.35
N CYS A 118 8.30 -2.81 -0.02
CA CYS A 118 7.19 -3.04 -0.95
C CYS A 118 6.34 -4.31 -0.62
N CYS A 119 5.21 -4.65 -1.23
CA CYS A 119 4.34 -3.96 -2.17
C CYS A 119 2.95 -3.86 -1.55
N ARG A 120 2.59 -2.67 -1.09
CA ARG A 120 1.22 -2.37 -0.68
C ARG A 120 0.40 -2.05 -1.91
N TYR A 121 -0.83 -2.56 -1.95
CA TYR A 121 -1.77 -2.25 -3.01
C TYR A 121 -3.20 -2.35 -2.47
N SER A 122 -4.15 -1.71 -3.14
CA SER A 122 -5.57 -1.85 -2.84
C SER A 122 -6.28 -2.57 -3.97
N LEU A 123 -7.21 -3.44 -3.61
CA LEU A 123 -8.29 -3.88 -4.50
C LEU A 123 -9.52 -3.02 -4.18
N ILE A 124 -10.01 -2.31 -5.18
CA ILE A 124 -11.15 -1.39 -5.09
C ILE A 124 -12.28 -1.96 -5.93
N TYR A 125 -13.44 -2.17 -5.31
CA TYR A 125 -14.62 -2.72 -5.96
C TYR A 125 -15.65 -1.63 -6.13
N GLN A 126 -15.95 -1.31 -7.38
CA GLN A 126 -16.99 -0.36 -7.77
C GLN A 126 -18.16 -1.11 -8.40
N TYR A 127 -19.38 -0.69 -8.08
CA TYR A 127 -20.57 -1.31 -8.67
C TYR A 127 -20.85 -0.73 -10.05
N ASP A 128 -20.72 -1.56 -11.09
CA ASP A 128 -21.16 -1.22 -12.44
C ASP A 128 -22.68 -1.41 -12.52
N ARG A 129 -23.41 -0.30 -12.65
CA ARG A 129 -24.88 -0.30 -12.71
C ARG A 129 -25.43 -0.90 -13.99
N ASP A 130 -24.70 -0.79 -15.10
CA ASP A 130 -25.13 -1.30 -16.39
C ASP A 130 -24.98 -2.83 -16.43
N GLN A 131 -23.87 -3.34 -15.90
CA GLN A 131 -23.58 -4.77 -15.82
C GLN A 131 -24.18 -5.44 -14.57
N LYS A 132 -24.65 -4.65 -13.61
CA LYS A 132 -25.19 -5.09 -12.32
C LYS A 132 -24.24 -5.96 -11.50
N GLN A 133 -22.94 -5.71 -11.61
CA GLN A 133 -21.90 -6.47 -10.93
C GLN A 133 -20.81 -5.54 -10.39
N TYR A 134 -20.03 -6.02 -9.43
CA TYR A 134 -18.84 -5.30 -9.00
C TYR A 134 -17.67 -5.55 -9.96
N VAL A 135 -16.96 -4.47 -10.26
CA VAL A 135 -15.72 -4.47 -11.03
C VAL A 135 -14.57 -4.22 -10.06
N GLU A 136 -13.60 -5.13 -10.06
CA GLU A 136 -12.38 -5.01 -9.27
C GLU A 136 -11.33 -4.17 -10.03
N SER A 137 -10.74 -3.21 -9.33
CA SER A 137 -9.63 -2.38 -9.80
C SER A 137 -8.47 -2.46 -8.84
N ARG A 138 -7.22 -2.36 -9.34
CA ARG A 138 -6.02 -2.44 -8.51
C ARG A 138 -5.28 -1.11 -8.50
N ALA A 139 -5.01 -0.58 -7.30
CA ALA A 139 -4.16 0.58 -7.08
C ALA A 139 -2.86 0.14 -6.41
N ASN A 140 -1.70 0.39 -7.03
CA ASN A 140 -0.40 -0.01 -6.48
C ASN A 140 0.24 1.16 -5.73
N TRP A 141 0.61 0.93 -4.47
CA TRP A 141 1.24 1.93 -3.59
C TRP A 141 2.73 1.69 -3.39
N GLY A 142 3.23 0.51 -3.78
CA GLY A 142 4.64 0.17 -3.70
C GLY A 142 5.10 0.11 -2.24
N ASN A 143 6.10 0.90 -1.86
CA ASN A 143 6.59 0.96 -0.48
C ASN A 143 5.75 1.86 0.43
N LEU A 144 4.86 2.66 -0.17
CA LEU A 144 4.10 3.69 0.51
C LEU A 144 2.68 3.19 0.80
N GLY A 145 1.92 3.99 1.55
CA GLY A 145 0.48 3.84 1.71
C GLY A 145 -0.19 5.18 1.43
N TYR A 146 -1.48 5.25 1.69
CA TYR A 146 -2.26 6.47 1.53
C TYR A 146 -2.99 6.81 2.82
N GLN A 147 -3.57 8.00 2.85
CA GLN A 147 -4.59 8.40 3.80
C GLN A 147 -5.79 8.93 3.02
N LEU A 148 -6.98 8.48 3.39
CA LEU A 148 -8.22 9.02 2.82
C LEU A 148 -8.52 10.40 3.42
N ARG A 149 -8.66 11.42 2.56
CA ARG A 149 -8.94 12.80 2.96
C ARG A 149 -9.84 13.47 1.94
N ASP A 150 -10.82 14.24 2.39
CA ASP A 150 -11.54 15.20 1.55
C ASP A 150 -10.85 16.57 1.69
N LEU A 151 -9.88 16.82 0.81
CA LEU A 151 -8.92 17.93 0.94
C LEU A 151 -9.56 19.28 0.61
N ASP A 152 -10.50 19.31 -0.33
CA ASP A 152 -11.22 20.50 -0.77
C ASP A 152 -12.66 20.61 -0.25
N ARG A 153 -13.13 19.63 0.54
CA ARG A 153 -14.46 19.58 1.16
C ARG A 153 -15.58 19.55 0.12
N ASP A 154 -15.34 18.87 -1.00
CA ASP A 154 -16.31 18.72 -2.09
C ASP A 154 -17.15 17.44 -1.95
N GLY A 155 -16.89 16.64 -0.91
CA GLY A 155 -17.56 15.37 -0.64
C GLY A 155 -16.96 14.18 -1.38
N LYS A 156 -15.90 14.38 -2.18
CA LYS A 156 -15.09 13.32 -2.77
C LYS A 156 -13.93 13.01 -1.85
N THR A 157 -13.44 11.77 -1.93
CA THR A 157 -12.32 11.33 -1.11
C THR A 157 -11.07 11.22 -1.98
N GLU A 158 -10.03 11.97 -1.62
CA GLU A 158 -8.69 11.82 -2.18
C GLU A 158 -7.86 10.81 -1.40
N PHE A 159 -7.03 10.08 -2.13
CA PHE A 159 -5.94 9.27 -1.61
C PHE A 159 -4.70 10.17 -1.52
N TYR A 160 -4.45 10.67 -0.31
CA TYR A 160 -3.25 11.44 0.01
C TYR A 160 -2.07 10.48 0.21
N SER A 161 -1.13 10.48 -0.72
CA SER A 161 -0.01 9.53 -0.81
C SER A 161 1.28 10.28 -1.23
N ALA A 162 2.28 9.52 -1.69
CA ALA A 162 3.48 10.05 -2.34
C ALA A 162 3.92 9.13 -3.49
N ASP A 163 4.82 9.64 -4.35
CA ASP A 163 5.24 8.95 -5.57
C ASP A 163 6.36 7.94 -5.32
N ASP A 164 5.99 6.65 -5.18
CA ASP A 164 6.92 5.56 -4.90
C ASP A 164 8.00 5.36 -5.97
N ARG A 165 7.83 5.91 -7.18
CA ARG A 165 8.85 5.82 -8.25
C ARG A 165 10.18 6.48 -7.86
N PHE A 166 10.18 7.34 -6.84
CA PHE A 166 11.41 7.92 -6.27
C PHE A 166 12.20 6.95 -5.38
N ALA A 167 11.61 5.83 -4.96
CA ALA A 167 12.31 4.79 -4.22
C ALA A 167 13.51 4.29 -5.03
N TYR A 168 14.71 4.32 -4.44
CA TYR A 168 15.95 3.86 -5.06
C TYR A 168 16.39 4.63 -6.33
N ALA A 169 15.65 5.65 -6.78
CA ALA A 169 15.93 6.32 -8.05
C ALA A 169 17.22 7.14 -8.03
N PHE A 170 17.58 7.70 -6.86
CA PHE A 170 18.71 8.63 -6.72
C PHE A 170 19.65 8.33 -5.54
N THR A 171 19.28 7.39 -4.68
CA THR A 171 19.96 7.06 -3.42
C THR A 171 19.43 5.72 -2.89
N SER A 172 19.96 5.23 -1.76
CA SER A 172 19.38 4.09 -1.06
C SER A 172 17.94 4.36 -0.60
N TYR A 173 17.14 3.32 -0.37
CA TYR A 173 15.77 3.51 0.12
C TYR A 173 15.71 4.28 1.45
N ALA A 174 16.64 4.00 2.37
CA ALA A 174 16.71 4.69 3.66
C ALA A 174 16.90 6.20 3.54
N ALA A 175 17.51 6.67 2.45
CA ALA A 175 17.72 8.08 2.15
C ALA A 175 16.79 8.63 1.05
N SER A 176 15.89 7.80 0.53
CA SER A 176 14.90 8.23 -0.45
C SER A 176 13.88 9.19 0.20
N ALA A 177 13.43 10.15 -0.59
CA ALA A 177 12.32 11.02 -0.24
C ALA A 177 11.33 11.02 -1.41
N PHE A 178 10.07 11.32 -1.14
CA PHE A 178 8.98 11.12 -2.08
C PHE A 178 8.19 12.42 -2.20
N PRO A 179 7.98 12.97 -3.41
CA PRO A 179 7.06 14.07 -3.58
C PRO A 179 5.62 13.59 -3.36
N ILE A 180 4.77 14.48 -2.86
CA ILE A 180 3.36 14.23 -2.66
C ILE A 180 2.66 13.73 -3.94
N GLN A 181 1.74 12.80 -3.77
CA GLN A 181 0.80 12.39 -4.79
C GLN A 181 -0.61 12.40 -4.22
N VAL A 182 -1.52 13.10 -4.88
CA VAL A 182 -2.95 13.11 -4.54
C VAL A 182 -3.72 12.48 -5.68
N LEU A 183 -4.41 11.39 -5.39
CA LEU A 183 -5.17 10.63 -6.38
C LEU A 183 -6.66 10.65 -6.06
N ARG A 184 -7.50 10.61 -7.09
CA ARG A 184 -8.94 10.33 -6.98
C ARG A 184 -9.26 9.00 -7.65
N PHE A 185 -10.26 8.30 -7.15
CA PHE A 185 -10.80 7.13 -7.83
C PHE A 185 -11.98 7.54 -8.70
N GLU A 186 -11.80 7.47 -10.02
CA GLU A 186 -12.79 7.88 -11.02
C GLU A 186 -12.92 6.77 -12.06
N ASP A 187 -14.15 6.30 -12.30
CA ASP A 187 -14.49 5.28 -13.30
C ASP A 187 -13.57 4.05 -13.29
N GLY A 188 -13.37 3.44 -12.11
CA GLY A 188 -12.54 2.26 -11.94
C GLY A 188 -11.02 2.52 -11.94
N LYS A 189 -10.57 3.78 -11.91
CA LYS A 189 -9.15 4.11 -12.05
C LYS A 189 -8.68 5.17 -11.06
N MET A 190 -7.41 5.07 -10.66
CA MET A 190 -6.74 6.13 -9.92
C MET A 190 -6.29 7.21 -10.91
N VAL A 191 -6.77 8.43 -10.70
CA VAL A 191 -6.43 9.62 -11.48
C VAL A 191 -5.54 10.53 -10.63
N ASP A 192 -4.37 10.89 -11.15
CA ASP A 192 -3.48 11.84 -10.48
C ASP A 192 -4.01 13.27 -10.63
N VAL A 193 -4.45 13.81 -9.49
CA VAL A 193 -5.02 15.16 -9.38
C VAL A 193 -4.13 16.09 -8.54
N THR A 194 -2.88 15.70 -8.29
CA THR A 194 -1.95 16.41 -7.40
C THR A 194 -1.84 17.91 -7.71
N ARG A 195 -1.83 18.26 -9.01
CA ARG A 195 -1.73 19.66 -9.45
C ARG A 195 -2.95 20.53 -9.10
N GLN A 196 -4.08 19.92 -8.77
CA GLN A 196 -5.28 20.63 -8.31
C GLN A 196 -5.14 21.09 -6.85
N TYR A 197 -4.14 20.57 -6.11
CA TYR A 197 -3.89 20.86 -4.69
C TYR A 197 -2.56 21.62 -4.46
N PRO A 198 -2.35 22.81 -5.04
CA PRO A 198 -1.06 23.51 -4.97
C PRO A 198 -0.64 23.89 -3.54
N LYS A 199 -1.59 23.99 -2.60
CA LYS A 199 -1.28 24.22 -1.18
C LYS A 199 -0.59 23.02 -0.54
N GLU A 200 -1.05 21.81 -0.84
CA GLU A 200 -0.44 20.58 -0.35
C GLU A 200 0.94 20.37 -0.98
N VAL A 201 1.06 20.59 -2.30
CA VAL A 201 2.35 20.55 -3.00
C VAL A 201 3.34 21.57 -2.46
N TYR A 202 2.90 22.79 -2.16
CA TYR A 202 3.77 23.80 -1.55
C TYR A 202 4.22 23.40 -0.14
N SER A 203 3.30 22.85 0.66
CA SER A 203 3.60 22.34 2.00
C SER A 203 4.63 21.22 1.95
N ASP A 204 4.46 20.26 1.03
CA ASP A 204 5.38 19.14 0.85
C ASP A 204 6.77 19.62 0.40
N ALA A 205 6.85 20.49 -0.61
CA ALA A 205 8.10 21.10 -1.06
C ALA A 205 8.84 21.80 0.09
N TYR A 206 8.10 22.50 0.95
CA TYR A 206 8.68 23.13 2.13
C TYR A 206 9.22 22.10 3.14
N GLN A 207 8.51 21.01 3.41
CA GLN A 207 8.99 19.95 4.29
C GLN A 207 10.20 19.21 3.72
N LEU A 208 10.20 18.91 2.41
CA LEU A 208 11.33 18.30 1.70
C LEU A 208 12.57 19.19 1.76
N TRP A 209 12.39 20.50 1.59
CA TRP A 209 13.48 21.46 1.75
C TRP A 209 14.04 21.49 3.17
N ARG A 210 13.17 21.51 4.18
CA ARG A 210 13.59 21.42 5.60
C ARG A 210 14.26 20.09 5.92
N PHE A 211 13.82 19.00 5.30
CA PHE A 211 14.45 17.70 5.45
C PHE A 211 15.87 17.71 4.86
N TYR A 212 16.05 18.24 3.65
CA TYR A 212 17.36 18.48 3.07
C TYR A 212 18.27 19.30 4.00
N GLN A 213 17.78 20.39 4.58
CA GLN A 213 18.57 21.22 5.50
C GLN A 213 19.06 20.43 6.73
N ARG A 214 18.23 19.52 7.26
CA ARG A 214 18.63 18.64 8.37
C ARG A 214 19.67 17.61 7.94
N LEU A 215 19.51 16.99 6.77
CA LEU A 215 20.48 16.04 6.23
C LEU A 215 21.85 16.71 6.04
N LYS A 216 21.89 17.91 5.47
CA LYS A 216 23.13 18.66 5.28
C LYS A 216 23.84 18.95 6.60
N ALA A 217 23.10 19.26 7.67
CA ALA A 217 23.68 19.51 8.98
C ALA A 217 24.27 18.25 9.64
N GLY A 218 23.82 17.06 9.22
CA GLY A 218 24.24 15.77 9.76
C GLY A 218 25.04 14.89 8.79
N ASP A 219 25.57 15.45 7.69
CA ASP A 219 26.33 14.73 6.65
C ASP A 219 25.56 13.57 5.99
N GLY A 220 24.25 13.73 5.83
CA GLY A 220 23.36 12.74 5.21
C GLY A 220 23.23 12.88 3.69
N GLU A 221 22.79 11.80 3.02
CA GLU A 221 22.61 11.76 1.56
C GLU A 221 21.50 12.72 1.08
N ALA A 222 21.88 13.81 0.41
CA ALA A 222 20.97 14.88 0.02
C ALA A 222 20.13 14.61 -1.25
N LYS A 223 20.55 13.68 -2.12
CA LYS A 223 19.98 13.51 -3.47
C LYS A 223 18.49 13.18 -3.43
N GLY A 224 18.05 12.28 -2.55
CA GLY A 224 16.64 11.89 -2.42
C GLY A 224 15.74 13.09 -2.10
N ALA A 225 16.09 13.85 -1.06
CA ALA A 225 15.35 15.04 -0.66
C ALA A 225 15.33 16.12 -1.74
N LEU A 226 16.45 16.38 -2.41
CA LEU A 226 16.54 17.39 -3.48
C LEU A 226 15.77 16.98 -4.74
N ALA A 227 15.77 15.69 -5.09
CA ALA A 227 15.03 15.16 -6.22
C ALA A 227 13.51 15.29 -6.02
N ALA A 228 13.01 14.85 -4.87
CA ALA A 228 11.60 15.01 -4.51
C ALA A 228 11.19 16.48 -4.43
N TYR A 229 12.01 17.33 -3.80
CA TYR A 229 11.78 18.77 -3.74
C TYR A 229 11.63 19.37 -5.15
N LEU A 230 12.54 19.04 -6.07
CA LEU A 230 12.46 19.55 -7.43
C LEU A 230 11.18 19.08 -8.13
N ALA A 231 10.75 17.84 -7.90
CA ALA A 231 9.52 17.30 -8.47
C ALA A 231 8.29 18.15 -8.06
N ASP A 232 8.17 18.53 -6.79
CA ASP A 232 7.11 19.45 -6.35
C ASP A 232 7.24 20.84 -6.97
N LYS A 233 8.46 21.34 -7.17
CA LYS A 233 8.66 22.60 -7.90
C LYS A 233 8.16 22.50 -9.33
N TYR A 234 8.27 21.35 -10.00
CA TYR A 234 7.62 21.11 -11.29
C TYR A 234 6.09 21.03 -11.17
N LEU A 235 5.56 20.43 -10.11
CA LEU A 235 4.13 20.39 -9.83
C LEU A 235 3.53 21.81 -9.70
N LEU A 236 4.28 22.72 -9.07
CA LEU A 236 3.94 24.14 -8.86
C LEU A 236 4.22 25.06 -10.07
N GLY A 237 4.85 24.56 -11.14
CA GLY A 237 5.29 25.40 -12.27
C GLY A 237 6.48 26.32 -11.95
N GLN A 238 7.27 25.97 -10.93
CA GLN A 238 8.41 26.71 -10.40
C GLN A 238 9.74 25.99 -10.68
N GLN A 239 9.82 25.23 -11.78
CA GLN A 239 10.98 24.42 -12.14
C GLN A 239 12.29 25.21 -12.25
N GLU A 240 12.26 26.43 -12.78
CA GLU A 240 13.48 27.25 -12.94
C GLU A 240 14.06 27.66 -11.58
N ASP A 241 13.19 28.06 -10.65
CA ASP A 241 13.56 28.36 -9.26
C ASP A 241 14.11 27.12 -8.55
N GLY A 242 13.44 25.97 -8.70
CA GLY A 242 13.92 24.70 -8.15
C GLY A 242 15.31 24.33 -8.66
N TRP A 243 15.56 24.42 -9.96
CA TRP A 243 16.87 24.16 -10.55
C TRP A 243 17.94 25.17 -10.11
N ASN A 244 17.60 26.46 -10.02
CA ASN A 244 18.49 27.48 -9.49
C ASN A 244 18.92 27.14 -8.05
N GLN A 245 17.99 26.65 -7.24
CA GLN A 245 18.27 26.26 -5.88
C GLN A 245 19.17 25.01 -5.81
N LEU A 246 18.86 23.95 -6.57
CA LEU A 246 19.69 22.74 -6.64
C LEU A 246 21.12 23.07 -7.09
N ARG A 247 21.29 23.89 -8.13
CA ARG A 247 22.61 24.34 -8.61
C ARG A 247 23.41 25.12 -7.58
N LYS A 248 22.77 25.81 -6.64
CA LYS A 248 23.44 26.53 -5.55
C LYS A 248 23.89 25.56 -4.46
N VAL A 249 23.06 24.58 -4.13
CA VAL A 249 23.25 23.81 -2.89
C VAL A 249 23.88 22.43 -3.05
N TYR A 250 23.87 21.87 -4.27
CA TYR A 250 24.51 20.60 -4.60
C TYR A 250 25.78 20.86 -5.42
N GLN A 251 26.94 20.67 -4.81
CA GLN A 251 28.27 20.93 -5.41
C GLN A 251 29.16 19.67 -5.44
N GLU A 252 28.57 18.50 -5.25
CA GLU A 252 29.30 17.23 -5.26
C GLU A 252 29.86 16.92 -6.66
N SER A 253 30.88 16.06 -6.71
CA SER A 253 31.61 15.74 -7.94
C SER A 253 30.74 15.10 -9.03
N ASP A 254 29.66 14.44 -8.65
CA ASP A 254 28.71 13.74 -9.53
C ASP A 254 27.49 14.60 -9.91
N ARG A 255 27.51 15.89 -9.57
CA ARG A 255 26.42 16.86 -9.80
C ARG A 255 25.82 16.80 -11.20
N GLU A 256 26.64 16.82 -12.24
CA GLU A 256 26.14 16.87 -13.62
C GLU A 256 25.45 15.55 -14.03
N GLU A 257 25.95 14.42 -13.55
CA GLU A 257 25.30 13.12 -13.72
C GLU A 257 23.95 13.08 -12.99
N PHE A 258 23.93 13.49 -11.72
CA PHE A 258 22.70 13.56 -10.92
C PHE A 258 21.65 14.47 -11.60
N PHE A 259 22.03 15.66 -12.04
CA PHE A 259 21.12 16.60 -12.68
C PHE A 259 20.62 16.09 -14.04
N GLY A 260 21.48 15.42 -14.81
CA GLY A 260 21.10 14.76 -16.06
C GLY A 260 20.04 13.67 -15.83
N SER A 261 20.31 12.77 -14.88
CA SER A 261 19.40 11.68 -14.51
C SER A 261 18.07 12.20 -13.95
N LEU A 262 18.11 13.21 -13.08
CA LEU A 262 16.90 13.80 -12.50
C LEU A 262 16.02 14.46 -13.58
N ARG A 263 16.61 15.18 -14.53
CA ARG A 263 15.85 15.79 -15.64
C ARG A 263 15.18 14.73 -16.51
N LYS A 264 15.90 13.67 -16.84
CA LYS A 264 15.37 12.55 -17.62
C LYS A 264 14.22 11.87 -16.88
N PHE A 265 14.44 11.55 -15.61
CA PHE A 265 13.45 10.91 -14.75
C PHE A 265 12.16 11.73 -14.66
N LEU A 266 12.23 13.02 -14.33
CA LEU A 266 11.06 13.90 -14.22
C LEU A 266 10.28 14.01 -15.53
N LYS A 267 10.95 13.93 -16.68
CA LYS A 267 10.29 13.89 -17.99
C LYS A 267 9.55 12.57 -18.20
N GLU A 268 10.21 11.45 -17.92
CA GLU A 268 9.64 10.09 -18.10
C GLU A 268 8.49 9.80 -17.14
N THR A 269 8.49 10.44 -15.96
CA THR A 269 7.45 10.25 -14.94
C THR A 269 6.31 11.29 -14.98
N GLY A 270 6.34 12.22 -15.95
CA GLY A 270 5.22 13.13 -16.23
C GLY A 270 5.21 14.44 -15.42
N TYR A 271 6.30 14.81 -14.76
CA TYR A 271 6.41 16.09 -14.04
C TYR A 271 6.64 17.27 -14.99
N VAL A 272 7.22 17.02 -16.16
CA VAL A 272 7.41 18.00 -17.23
C VAL A 272 6.15 18.07 -18.09
N LYS A 273 5.60 19.27 -18.28
CA LYS A 273 4.54 19.53 -19.26
C LYS A 273 5.10 19.74 -20.66
#